data_AF-A0A1H1S4G9-F1
#
_entry.id   AF-A0A1H1S4G9-F1
#
_cell.length_a   1.000
_cell.length_b   1.000
_cell.length_c   1.000
_cell.angle_alpha   90.00
_cell.angle_beta   90.00
_cell.angle_gamma   90.00
#
_symmetry.space_group_name_H-M   'P 1'
#
loop_
_entity.id
_entity.type
_entity.pdbx_description
1 polymer ?
#
loop_
_entity_poly.entity_id
_entity_poly.type
_entity_poly.pdbx_seq_one_letter_code
_entity_poly.pdbx_strand_id
1 'polypeptide(L)' 'MIIDQEEKFKLIFDKIQEKQTEQNMFNTFLEVYPAEWKQLKITFSKFNRSKQFGKSIPLPKPEVSLRKEIRVWLKKQ' A
#
# COMPACT_ATOMS: atom_id res chain seq x y z
N MET A 1 1.76 6.29 -6.62
CA MET A 1 1.81 7.17 -5.45
C MET A 1 0.37 7.29 -4.96
N ILE A 2 0.11 6.93 -3.70
CA ILE A 2 -1.22 7.06 -3.11
C ILE A 2 -1.38 8.52 -2.71
N ILE A 3 -2.41 9.20 -3.24
CA ILE A 3 -2.74 10.57 -2.83
C ILE A 3 -3.35 10.51 -1.42
N ASP A 4 -2.94 11.42 -0.53
CA ASP A 4 -3.42 11.54 0.86
C ASP A 4 -3.30 10.24 1.67
N GLN A 5 -2.16 9.57 1.52
CA GLN A 5 -1.90 8.27 2.12
C GLN A 5 -2.08 8.25 3.66
N GLU A 6 -1.60 9.28 4.36
CA GLU A 6 -1.69 9.34 5.82
C GLU A 6 -3.14 9.49 6.29
N GLU A 7 -3.95 10.30 5.61
CA GLU A 7 -5.37 10.45 5.92
C GLU A 7 -6.14 9.15 5.68
N LYS A 8 -5.84 8.47 4.58
CA LYS A 8 -6.44 7.15 4.27
C LYS A 8 -6.09 6.11 5.33
N PHE A 9 -4.84 6.09 5.81
CA PHE A 9 -4.42 5.21 6.90
C PHE A 9 -5.11 5.57 8.22
N LYS A 10 -5.25 6.86 8.53
CA LYS A 10 -5.99 7.30 9.73
C LYS A 10 -7.46 6.86 9.68
N LEU A 11 -8.14 7.07 8.56
CA LEU A 11 -9.52 6.62 8.36
C LEU A 11 -9.69 5.11 8.56
N ILE A 12 -8.73 4.31 8.09
CA ILE A 12 -8.73 2.86 8.29
C ILE A 12 -8.46 2.52 9.75
N PHE A 13 -7.50 3.18 10.38
CA PHE A 13 -7.13 2.98 11.77
C PHE A 13 -8.31 3.25 12.72
N ASP A 14 -9.05 4.33 12.47
CA ASP A 14 -10.24 4.72 13.24
C ASP A 14 -11.42 3.76 13.00
N LYS A 15 -11.48 3.12 11.82
CA LYS A 15 -12.54 2.17 11.45
C LYS A 15 -12.33 0.79 12.07
N ILE A 16 -11.08 0.38 12.30
CA ILE A 16 -10.76 -0.93 12.89
C ILE A 16 -11.03 -0.86 14.41
N GLN A 17 -12.11 -1.54 14.84
CA GLN A 17 -12.45 -1.69 16.27
C GLN A 17 -11.57 -2.73 16.99
N GLU A 18 -10.96 -3.63 16.22
CA GLU A 18 -10.03 -4.64 16.73
C GLU A 18 -8.61 -4.07 16.89
N LYS A 19 -7.64 -4.95 17.18
CA LYS A 19 -6.22 -4.58 17.20
C LYS A 19 -5.79 -4.07 15.81
N GLN A 20 -5.30 -2.83 15.73
CA GLN A 20 -4.79 -2.21 14.50
C GLN A 20 -3.42 -2.79 14.11
N THR A 21 -3.42 -4.06 13.70
CA THR A 21 -2.23 -4.75 13.19
C THR A 21 -1.98 -4.41 11.72
N GLU A 22 -0.75 -4.63 11.25
CA GLU A 22 -0.39 -4.48 9.82
C GLU A 22 -1.35 -5.24 8.91
N GLN A 23 -1.73 -6.47 9.30
CA GLN A 23 -2.61 -7.33 8.52
C GLN A 23 -4.04 -6.78 8.47
N ASN A 24 -4.59 -6.35 9.60
CA ASN A 24 -5.94 -5.79 9.66
C ASN A 24 -6.04 -4.48 8.88
N MET A 25 -5.05 -3.60 9.05
CA MET A 25 -4.92 -2.35 8.28
C MET A 25 -4.83 -2.62 6.78
N PHE A 26 -4.02 -3.60 6.37
CA PHE A 26 -3.87 -3.96 4.96
C PHE A 26 -5.16 -4.53 4.36
N ASN A 27 -5.81 -5.47 5.04
CA ASN A 27 -7.07 -6.06 4.56
C ASN A 27 -8.16 -4.99 4.45
N THR A 28 -8.30 -4.15 5.48
CA THR A 28 -9.28 -3.05 5.48
C THR A 28 -8.97 -2.01 4.39
N PHE A 29 -7.69 -1.76 4.10
CA PHE A 29 -7.30 -0.91 2.96
C PHE A 29 -7.81 -1.47 1.63
N LEU A 30 -7.71 -2.78 1.42
CA LEU A 30 -8.19 -3.43 0.19
C LEU A 30 -9.72 -3.33 0.05
N GLU A 31 -10.44 -3.39 1.16
CA GLU A 31 -11.89 -3.28 1.20
C GLU A 31 -12.38 -1.84 1.01
N VAL A 32 -11.74 -0.87 1.68
CA VAL A 32 -12.15 0.54 1.65
C VAL A 32 -11.66 1.26 0.39
N TYR A 33 -10.48 0.91 -0.11
CA TYR A 33 -9.85 1.58 -1.26
C TYR A 33 -9.46 0.62 -2.40
N PRO A 34 -10.40 -0.16 -2.97
CA PRO A 34 -10.11 -1.11 -4.04
C PRO A 34 -9.61 -0.44 -5.33
N ALA A 35 -10.08 0.78 -5.62
CA ALA A 35 -9.66 1.57 -6.77
C ALA A 35 -8.19 2.00 -6.66
N GLU A 36 -7.78 2.48 -5.49
CA GLU A 36 -6.39 2.85 -5.18
C GLU A 36 -5.48 1.62 -5.26
N TRP A 37 -5.94 0.50 -4.70
CA TRP A 37 -5.22 -0.78 -4.80
C TRP A 37 -5.01 -1.21 -6.26
N LYS A 38 -6.05 -1.11 -7.08
CA LYS A 38 -5.96 -1.40 -8.52
C LYS A 38 -4.96 -0.46 -9.20
N GLN A 39 -4.98 0.83 -8.88
CA GLN A 39 -4.07 1.82 -9.45
C GLN A 39 -2.61 1.55 -9.07
N LEU A 40 -2.34 1.12 -7.83
CA LEU A 40 -1.00 0.70 -7.39
C LEU A 40 -0.49 -0.48 -8.22
N LYS A 41 -1.32 -1.51 -8.41
CA LYS A 41 -0.97 -2.68 -9.23
C LYS A 41 -0.70 -2.31 -10.68
N ILE A 42 -1.53 -1.44 -11.27
CA ILE A 42 -1.34 -0.94 -12.64
C ILE A 42 -0.03 -0.18 -12.75
N THR A 43 0.26 0.72 -11.81
CA THR A 43 1.48 1.52 -11.79
C THR A 43 2.72 0.64 -11.71
N PHE A 44 2.71 -0.35 -10.83
CA PHE A 44 3.79 -1.35 -10.72
C PHE A 44 3.97 -2.15 -12.01
N SER A 45 2.86 -2.60 -12.62
CA SER A 45 2.91 -3.33 -13.89
C SER A 45 3.48 -2.47 -15.02
N LYS A 46 3.06 -1.20 -15.13
CA LYS A 46 3.59 -0.24 -16.11
C LYS A 46 5.09 -0.02 -15.91
N PHE A 47 5.51 0.19 -14.67
CA PHE A 47 6.94 0.36 -14.34
C PHE A 47 7.76 -0.88 -14.69
N ASN A 48 7.26 -2.08 -14.40
CA ASN A 48 7.97 -3.31 -14.75
C ASN A 48 8.08 -3.48 -16.26
N ARG A 49 7.04 -3.14 -17.02
CA ARG A 49 7.06 -3.17 -18.49
C ARG A 49 8.02 -2.14 -19.09
N SER A 50 8.21 -0.99 -18.45
CA SER A 50 9.10 0.07 -18.95
C SER A 50 10.58 -0.16 -18.62
N LYS A 51 10.95 -1.29 -18.00
CA LYS A 51 12.35 -1.61 -17.70
C LYS A 51 13.07 -2.13 -18.93
N GLN A 52 14.28 -1.62 -19.17
CA GLN A 52 15.19 -2.21 -20.15
C GLN A 52 15.64 -3.59 -19.67
N PHE A 53 15.58 -4.57 -20.58
CA PHE A 53 16.06 -5.92 -20.36
C PHE A 53 17.51 -5.89 -19.84
N GLY A 54 17.77 -6.49 -18.68
CA GLY A 54 19.11 -6.56 -18.07
C GLY A 54 19.48 -5.49 -17.04
N LYS A 55 18.68 -4.43 -16.83
CA LYS A 55 18.89 -3.47 -15.73
C LYS A 55 17.74 -3.54 -14.73
N SER A 56 17.92 -4.30 -13.64
CA SER A 56 16.93 -4.42 -12.57
C SER A 56 17.31 -3.56 -11.36
N ILE A 57 16.53 -2.51 -11.10
CA ILE A 57 16.29 -2.05 -9.73
C ILE A 57 14.86 -2.51 -9.44
N PRO A 58 14.67 -3.66 -8.79
CA PRO A 58 13.35 -4.22 -8.59
C PRO A 58 12.57 -3.29 -7.67
N LEU A 59 11.45 -2.75 -8.14
CA LEU A 59 10.48 -2.19 -7.21
C LEU A 59 9.92 -3.35 -6.37
N PRO A 60 9.72 -3.13 -5.05
CA PRO A 60 9.00 -4.10 -4.26
C PRO A 60 7.59 -4.27 -4.83
N LYS A 61 7.05 -5.50 -4.72
CA LYS A 61 5.65 -5.76 -5.08
C LYS A 61 4.74 -4.76 -4.33
N PRO A 62 3.62 -4.33 -4.93
CA PRO A 62 2.70 -3.37 -4.31
C PRO A 62 2.26 -3.77 -2.89
N GLU A 63 2.09 -5.07 -2.64
CA GLU A 63 1.74 -5.63 -1.34
C GLU A 63 2.84 -5.38 -0.30
N VAL A 64 4.09 -5.61 -0.68
CA VAL A 64 5.26 -5.45 0.20
C VAL A 64 5.50 -3.96 0.48
N SER A 65 5.35 -3.11 -0.55
CA SER A 65 5.47 -1.65 -0.36
C SER A 65 4.41 -1.14 0.59
N LEU A 66 3.13 -1.47 0.33
CA LEU A 66 2.01 -1.00 1.12
C LEU A 66 2.09 -1.49 2.58
N ARG A 67 2.44 -2.76 2.80
CA ARG A 67 2.67 -3.30 4.15
C ARG A 67 3.80 -2.60 4.89
N LYS A 68 4.91 -2.31 4.20
CA LYS A 68 6.02 -1.55 4.77
C LYS A 68 5.58 -0.15 5.16
N GLU A 69 4.83 0.52 4.31
CA GLU A 69 4.31 1.87 4.57
C GLU A 69 3.36 1.89 5.77
N ILE A 70 2.42 0.94 5.84
CA ILE A 70 1.52 0.76 7.00
C ILE A 70 2.35 0.52 8.27
N ARG A 71 3.34 -0.37 8.23
CA ARG A 71 4.19 -0.67 9.39
C ARG A 71 4.97 0.55 9.87
N VAL A 72 5.51 1.34 8.94
CA VAL A 72 6.22 2.59 9.28
C VAL A 72 5.24 3.60 9.90
N TRP A 73 4.04 3.71 9.35
CA TRP A 73 3.01 4.61 9.87
C TRP A 73 2.51 4.20 11.27
N LEU A 74 2.28 2.90 11.51
CA LEU A 74 1.89 2.37 12.82
C LEU A 74 2.93 2.61 13.90
N LYS A 75 4.23 2.68 13.56
CA LYS A 75 5.30 3.03 14.51
C LYS A 75 5.32 4.51 14.89
N LYS A 76 4.63 5.37 14.13
CA LYS A 76 4.54 6.81 14.39
C LYS A 76 3.31 7.18 15.21
N GLN A 77 2.35 6.26 15.36
CA GLN A 77 1.23 6.40 16.29
C GLN A 77 1.70 6.08 17.71
#